data_AF-A0A093RHA9-F1
#
_entry.id   AF-A0A093RHA9-F1
#
_cell.length_a   1.000
_cell.length_b   1.000
_cell.length_c   1.000
_cell.angle_alpha   90.00
_cell.angle_beta   90.00
_cell.angle_gamma   90.00
#
_symmetry.space_group_name_H-M   'P 1'
#
loop_
_entity.id
_entity.type
_entity.pdbx_description
1 polymer ?
#
loop_
_entity_poly.entity_id
_entity_poly.type
_entity_poly.pdbx_seq_one_letter_code
_entity_poly.pdbx_strand_id
1 'polypeptide(L)'
;MATAAVQSAPPIIVRGQLAIRTISGRNGRFTVGRLTTHLGLFHVKDPELEQYPEGKYEGEFAIRYIYPKAYPVGDGMRFEIRANLDGMTLSGIDKLSKAEARAFATQDVDPLDEESGTQPVPTPTAMPKSKARPAPVQASNDPLIDTTPFGVDAPSATVAASGNPDSDDTALFGILWPLGESVKLDSTIDRRTLRLQIGRLSQLSYVFDATAQQWNRQSESLTT
;
A
#
# COMPACT_ATOMS: atom_id res chain seq x y z
N MET A 1 9.40 22.87 -26.86
CA MET A 1 8.22 21.98 -26.98
C MET A 1 7.27 22.38 -25.88
N ALA A 2 6.05 22.81 -26.23
CA ALA A 2 5.05 23.20 -25.23
C ALA A 2 4.43 21.92 -24.65
N THR A 3 4.60 21.71 -23.35
CA THR A 3 3.83 20.72 -22.58
C THR A 3 2.38 21.14 -22.67
N ALA A 4 1.57 20.44 -23.48
CA ALA A 4 0.14 20.65 -23.52
C ALA A 4 -0.40 20.37 -22.11
N ALA A 5 -0.99 21.39 -21.48
CA ALA A 5 -1.72 21.21 -20.24
C ALA A 5 -2.81 20.17 -20.52
N VAL A 6 -2.73 19.01 -19.86
CA VAL A 6 -3.80 18.03 -19.89
C VAL A 6 -5.02 18.71 -19.29
N GLN A 7 -5.96 19.13 -20.13
CA GLN A 7 -7.26 19.61 -19.68
C GLN A 7 -7.90 18.46 -18.92
N SER A 8 -7.97 18.57 -17.59
CA SER A 8 -8.73 17.64 -16.76
C SER A 8 -10.21 17.85 -17.10
N ALA A 9 -10.75 16.97 -17.95
CA ALA A 9 -12.19 16.87 -18.10
C ALA A 9 -12.79 16.56 -16.70
N PRO A 10 -13.96 17.12 -16.38
CA PRO A 10 -14.60 16.84 -15.10
C PRO A 10 -14.86 15.32 -14.96
N PRO A 11 -14.73 14.76 -13.75
CA PRO A 11 -14.96 13.34 -13.52
C PRO A 11 -16.39 12.96 -13.89
N ILE A 12 -16.58 11.74 -14.40
CA ILE A 12 -17.89 11.21 -14.75
C ILE A 12 -18.47 10.53 -13.51
N ILE A 13 -19.59 11.04 -13.01
CA ILE A 13 -20.30 10.45 -11.87
C ILE A 13 -21.24 9.37 -12.40
N VAL A 14 -21.05 8.14 -11.91
CA VAL A 14 -21.90 6.99 -12.28
C VAL A 14 -22.35 6.23 -11.05
N ARG A 15 -23.59 5.72 -11.11
CA ARG A 15 -24.08 4.76 -10.13
C ARG A 15 -23.55 3.37 -10.43
N GLY A 16 -23.23 2.63 -9.37
CA GLY A 16 -22.73 1.28 -9.52
C GLY A 16 -22.61 0.51 -8.21
N GLN A 17 -21.94 -0.61 -8.32
CA GLN A 17 -21.61 -1.48 -7.20
C GLN A 17 -20.10 -1.73 -7.19
N LEU A 18 -19.44 -1.33 -6.11
CA LEU A 18 -18.03 -1.58 -5.86
C LEU A 18 -17.91 -2.77 -4.92
N ALA A 19 -17.47 -3.91 -5.46
CA ALA A 19 -17.04 -5.03 -4.63
C ALA A 19 -15.60 -4.77 -4.20
N ILE A 20 -15.32 -4.78 -2.89
CA ILE A 20 -13.96 -4.67 -2.34
C ILE A 20 -13.61 -6.00 -1.71
N ARG A 21 -12.41 -6.51 -2.02
CA ARG A 21 -11.88 -7.74 -1.45
C ARG A 21 -10.53 -7.47 -0.80
N THR A 22 -10.30 -8.06 0.37
CA THR A 22 -8.98 -8.06 0.99
C THR A 22 -8.22 -9.32 0.59
N ILE A 23 -6.99 -9.15 0.09
CA ILE A 23 -6.10 -10.21 -0.35
C ILE A 23 -4.82 -10.15 0.48
N SER A 24 -4.29 -11.31 0.86
CA SER A 24 -3.00 -11.40 1.55
C SER A 24 -1.88 -11.55 0.53
N GLY A 25 -0.96 -10.61 0.50
CA GLY A 25 0.23 -10.62 -0.35
C GLY A 25 1.53 -10.63 0.45
N ARG A 26 2.66 -10.51 -0.27
CA ARG A 26 4.00 -10.46 0.33
C ARG A 26 4.23 -9.22 1.20
N ASN A 27 3.58 -8.10 0.89
CA ASN A 27 3.69 -6.84 1.65
C ASN A 27 2.54 -6.68 2.67
N GLY A 28 1.96 -7.78 3.10
CA GLY A 28 0.80 -7.79 3.98
C GLY A 28 -0.53 -7.80 3.23
N ARG A 29 -1.60 -7.46 3.94
CA ARG A 29 -2.96 -7.42 3.38
C ARG A 29 -3.10 -6.17 2.52
N PHE A 30 -3.76 -6.33 1.38
CA PHE A 30 -4.10 -5.24 0.48
C PHE A 30 -5.53 -5.40 -0.01
N THR A 31 -6.14 -4.29 -0.37
CA THR A 31 -7.50 -4.25 -0.91
C THR A 31 -7.47 -4.01 -2.41
N VAL A 32 -8.42 -4.66 -3.09
CA VAL A 32 -8.70 -4.42 -4.52
C VAL A 32 -10.19 -4.28 -4.70
N GLY A 33 -10.57 -3.39 -5.61
CA GLY A 33 -11.95 -3.09 -5.95
C GLY A 33 -12.32 -3.60 -7.34
N ARG A 34 -13.57 -4.01 -7.50
CA ARG A 34 -14.20 -4.23 -8.80
C ARG A 34 -15.49 -3.44 -8.88
N LEU A 35 -15.48 -2.42 -9.73
CA LEU A 35 -16.59 -1.51 -9.95
C LEU A 35 -17.45 -2.03 -11.11
N THR A 36 -18.73 -2.26 -10.83
CA THR A 36 -19.75 -2.64 -11.81
C THR A 36 -20.69 -1.45 -12.03
N THR A 37 -20.75 -0.96 -13.26
CA THR A 37 -21.61 0.18 -13.64
C THR A 37 -22.30 -0.12 -14.96
N HIS A 38 -23.22 0.75 -15.38
CA HIS A 38 -23.80 0.67 -16.72
C HIS A 38 -22.78 0.95 -17.84
N LEU A 39 -21.61 1.54 -17.52
CA LEU A 39 -20.53 1.76 -18.48
C LEU A 39 -19.66 0.50 -18.67
N GLY A 40 -19.72 -0.44 -17.73
CA GLY A 40 -18.94 -1.68 -17.78
C GLY A 40 -18.42 -2.12 -16.42
N LEU A 41 -17.46 -3.03 -16.48
CA LEU A 41 -16.75 -3.62 -15.34
C LEU A 41 -15.33 -3.09 -15.33
N PHE A 42 -14.94 -2.49 -14.21
CA PHE A 42 -13.62 -1.87 -14.05
C PHE A 42 -12.93 -2.40 -12.79
N HIS A 43 -11.62 -2.59 -12.88
CA HIS A 43 -10.80 -2.82 -11.70
C HIS A 43 -10.41 -1.48 -11.09
N VAL A 44 -10.50 -1.40 -9.77
CA VAL A 44 -10.15 -0.20 -9.00
C VAL A 44 -9.06 -0.59 -8.02
N LYS A 45 -7.91 0.08 -8.15
CA LYS A 45 -6.74 -0.13 -7.30
C LYS A 45 -6.25 1.21 -6.77
N ASP A 46 -7.15 2.08 -6.33
CA ASP A 46 -6.79 3.37 -5.74
C ASP A 46 -6.36 3.19 -4.28
N PRO A 47 -5.45 4.04 -3.74
CA PRO A 47 -5.00 3.91 -2.35
C PRO A 47 -6.15 4.07 -1.34
N GLU A 48 -7.17 4.86 -1.67
CA GLU A 48 -8.33 5.10 -0.80
C GLU A 48 -9.04 3.80 -0.38
N LEU A 49 -9.05 2.78 -1.25
CA LEU A 49 -9.70 1.49 -0.99
C LEU A 49 -9.10 0.74 0.21
N GLU A 50 -7.85 1.03 0.59
CA GLU A 50 -7.17 0.37 1.72
C GLU A 50 -7.85 0.63 3.05
N GLN A 51 -8.61 1.71 3.16
CA GLN A 51 -9.39 2.05 4.36
C GLN A 51 -10.70 1.26 4.46
N TYR A 52 -11.21 0.76 3.34
CA TYR A 52 -12.53 0.14 3.29
C TYR A 52 -12.45 -1.36 3.60
N PRO A 53 -13.28 -1.87 4.54
CA PRO A 53 -13.34 -3.29 4.79
C PRO A 53 -13.85 -4.07 3.58
N GLU A 54 -13.55 -5.37 3.53
CA GLU A 54 -14.11 -6.26 2.51
C GLU A 54 -15.63 -6.26 2.57
N GLY A 55 -16.26 -6.09 1.41
CA GLY A 55 -17.69 -5.91 1.32
C GLY A 55 -18.12 -5.51 -0.08
N LYS A 56 -19.42 -5.34 -0.22
CA LYS A 56 -20.07 -4.83 -1.42
C LYS A 56 -20.69 -3.49 -1.10
N TYR A 57 -20.34 -2.49 -1.88
CA TYR A 57 -20.73 -1.12 -1.67
C TYR A 57 -21.55 -0.64 -2.84
N GLU A 58 -22.74 -0.12 -2.57
CA GLU A 58 -23.55 0.58 -3.56
C GLU A 58 -23.37 2.09 -3.39
N GLY A 59 -23.36 2.82 -4.50
CA GLY A 59 -23.14 4.25 -4.44
C GLY A 59 -22.95 4.93 -5.78
N GLU A 60 -22.53 6.19 -5.70
CA GLU A 60 -22.09 7.01 -6.81
C GLU A 60 -20.56 7.10 -6.81
N PHE A 61 -19.95 6.90 -7.98
CA PHE A 61 -18.50 6.85 -8.16
C PHE A 61 -18.10 7.91 -9.17
N ALA A 62 -17.22 8.83 -8.76
CA ALA A 62 -16.67 9.86 -9.62
C ALA A 62 -15.43 9.31 -10.33
N ILE A 63 -15.62 8.79 -11.55
CA ILE A 63 -14.53 8.23 -12.36
C ILE A 63 -13.75 9.36 -13.00
N ARG A 64 -12.47 9.51 -12.65
CA ARG A 64 -11.57 10.49 -13.26
C ARG A 64 -11.18 10.09 -14.68
N TYR A 65 -10.67 8.85 -14.83
CA TYR A 65 -10.33 8.28 -16.13
C TYR A 65 -10.38 6.76 -16.09
N ILE A 66 -10.60 6.17 -17.27
CA ILE A 66 -10.58 4.73 -17.52
C ILE A 66 -9.39 4.43 -18.43
N TYR A 67 -8.59 3.43 -18.09
CA TYR A 67 -7.39 3.09 -18.85
C TYR A 67 -7.14 1.59 -18.87
N PRO A 68 -6.71 1.03 -20.01
CA PRO A 68 -6.25 -0.35 -20.05
C PRO A 68 -4.84 -0.44 -19.46
N LYS A 69 -4.62 -1.43 -18.60
CA LYS A 69 -3.29 -1.77 -18.09
C LYS A 69 -2.91 -3.16 -18.62
N ALA A 70 -1.80 -3.21 -19.35
CA ALA A 70 -1.29 -4.44 -19.95
C ALA A 70 -0.22 -5.08 -19.05
N TYR A 71 -0.28 -6.41 -18.91
CA TYR A 71 0.70 -7.23 -18.21
C TYR A 71 1.18 -8.37 -19.09
N PRO A 72 2.50 -8.63 -19.16
CA PRO A 72 3.01 -9.83 -19.81
C PRO A 72 2.60 -11.06 -18.98
N VAL A 73 2.01 -12.06 -19.63
CA VAL A 73 1.62 -13.32 -19.00
C VAL A 73 2.04 -14.46 -19.91
N GLY A 74 3.14 -15.13 -19.55
CA GLY A 74 3.70 -16.21 -20.36
C GLY A 74 4.08 -15.73 -21.76
N ASP A 75 3.43 -16.32 -22.78
CA ASP A 75 3.65 -16.00 -24.21
C ASP A 75 2.70 -14.90 -24.75
N GLY A 76 1.95 -14.23 -23.88
CA GLY A 76 0.95 -13.23 -24.28
C GLY A 76 0.91 -11.99 -23.41
N MET A 77 -0.03 -11.10 -23.74
CA MET A 77 -0.37 -9.91 -22.95
C MET A 77 -1.79 -10.05 -22.40
N ARG A 78 -1.97 -9.69 -21.13
CA ARG A 78 -3.29 -9.55 -20.49
C ARG A 78 -3.60 -8.09 -20.29
N PHE A 79 -4.83 -7.68 -20.58
CA PHE A 79 -5.32 -6.34 -20.32
C PHE A 79 -6.32 -6.34 -19.17
N GLU A 80 -6.14 -5.40 -18.25
CA GLU A 80 -7.07 -5.08 -17.17
C GLU A 80 -7.62 -3.69 -17.43
N ILE A 81 -8.94 -3.55 -17.57
CA ILE A 81 -9.55 -2.22 -17.72
C ILE A 81 -9.71 -1.63 -16.33
N ARG A 82 -8.96 -0.57 -16.04
CA ARG A 82 -8.94 0.10 -14.74
C ARG A 82 -9.70 1.41 -14.77
N ALA A 83 -10.37 1.70 -13.68
CA ALA A 83 -10.91 3.02 -13.40
C ALA A 83 -10.15 3.61 -12.21
N ASN A 84 -9.78 4.89 -12.33
CA ASN A 84 -9.29 5.69 -11.23
C ASN A 84 -10.41 6.64 -10.79
N LEU A 85 -10.66 6.67 -9.48
CA LEU A 85 -11.74 7.43 -8.87
C LEU A 85 -11.18 8.71 -8.23
N ASP A 86 -11.87 9.83 -8.43
CA ASP A 86 -11.64 11.08 -7.68
C ASP A 86 -12.46 11.14 -6.38
N GLY A 87 -13.43 10.23 -6.24
CA GLY A 87 -14.22 10.09 -5.02
C GLY A 87 -15.38 9.12 -5.20
N MET A 88 -16.03 8.79 -4.09
CA MET A 88 -17.23 7.96 -4.05
C MET A 88 -18.20 8.44 -2.97
N THR A 89 -19.48 8.14 -3.13
CA THR A 89 -20.52 8.36 -2.11
C THR A 89 -21.27 7.06 -1.94
N LEU A 90 -21.11 6.43 -0.78
CA LEU A 90 -21.60 5.08 -0.52
C LEU A 90 -22.92 5.15 0.26
N SER A 91 -23.92 4.40 -0.20
CA SER A 91 -25.25 4.35 0.42
C SER A 91 -25.46 3.17 1.35
N GLY A 92 -24.59 2.16 1.30
CA GLY A 92 -24.69 0.97 2.15
C GLY A 92 -23.54 -0.01 1.94
N ILE A 93 -23.39 -0.91 2.90
CA ILE A 93 -22.42 -2.00 2.87
C ILE A 93 -23.14 -3.34 3.00
N ASP A 94 -22.92 -4.22 2.04
CA ASP A 94 -23.38 -5.60 2.04
C ASP A 94 -22.18 -6.55 2.18
N LYS A 95 -22.44 -7.78 2.60
CA LYS A 95 -21.41 -8.82 2.61
C LYS A 95 -21.05 -9.22 1.18
N LEU A 96 -19.75 -9.38 0.92
CA LEU A 96 -19.27 -9.85 -0.37
C LEU A 96 -19.80 -11.28 -0.65
N SER A 97 -20.45 -11.48 -1.80
CA SER A 97 -20.96 -12.80 -2.15
C SER A 97 -19.83 -13.74 -2.61
N LYS A 98 -20.03 -15.06 -2.46
CA LYS A 98 -19.05 -16.07 -2.92
C LYS A 98 -18.76 -15.98 -4.43
N ALA A 99 -19.76 -15.58 -5.23
CA ALA A 99 -19.61 -15.42 -6.67
C ALA A 99 -18.69 -14.23 -7.00
N GLU A 100 -18.86 -13.10 -6.31
CA GLU A 100 -18.01 -11.92 -6.46
C GLU A 100 -16.59 -12.20 -5.95
N ALA A 101 -16.45 -12.83 -4.77
CA ALA A 101 -15.15 -13.24 -4.23
C ALA A 101 -14.36 -14.14 -5.19
N ARG A 102 -15.03 -15.06 -5.89
CA ARG A 102 -14.42 -15.90 -6.94
C ARG A 102 -14.00 -15.10 -8.17
N ALA A 103 -14.63 -13.96 -8.42
CA ALA A 103 -14.30 -13.13 -9.55
C ALA A 103 -12.97 -12.35 -9.38
N PHE A 104 -12.45 -12.30 -8.15
CA PHE A 104 -11.12 -11.76 -7.79
C PHE A 104 -10.00 -12.83 -7.80
N ALA A 105 -10.26 -14.05 -8.27
CA ALA A 105 -9.46 -15.22 -7.87
C ALA A 105 -8.43 -15.74 -8.89
N THR A 106 -7.74 -14.91 -9.68
CA THR A 106 -6.64 -15.48 -10.50
C THR A 106 -5.37 -14.66 -10.55
N GLN A 107 -5.39 -13.32 -10.52
CA GLN A 107 -4.17 -12.52 -10.76
C GLN A 107 -4.18 -11.14 -10.09
N ASP A 108 -4.89 -10.98 -8.97
CA ASP A 108 -4.84 -9.71 -8.24
C ASP A 108 -3.47 -9.55 -7.57
N VAL A 109 -2.57 -8.88 -8.28
CA VAL A 109 -1.25 -8.46 -7.80
C VAL A 109 -1.42 -7.29 -6.84
N ASP A 110 -0.65 -7.29 -5.75
CA ASP A 110 -0.62 -6.20 -4.77
C ASP A 110 -0.34 -4.88 -5.52
N PRO A 111 -1.22 -3.87 -5.39
CA PRO A 111 -0.99 -2.57 -5.99
C PRO A 111 0.40 -1.95 -5.66
N LEU A 112 0.99 -2.24 -4.50
CA LEU A 112 2.36 -1.80 -4.16
C LEU A 112 3.45 -2.46 -5.03
N ASP A 113 3.24 -3.69 -5.46
CA ASP A 113 4.20 -4.40 -6.32
C ASP A 113 4.25 -3.80 -7.73
N GLU A 114 3.10 -3.29 -8.20
CA GLU A 114 2.99 -2.63 -9.50
C GLU A 114 3.62 -1.23 -9.49
N GLU A 115 3.50 -0.51 -8.37
CA GLU A 115 4.10 0.81 -8.18
C GLU A 115 5.63 0.73 -8.07
N SER A 116 6.14 -0.23 -7.28
CA SER A 116 7.58 -0.47 -7.12
C SER A 116 8.25 -1.03 -8.38
N GLY A 117 7.53 -1.79 -9.20
CA GLY A 117 8.02 -2.30 -10.49
C GLY A 117 8.17 -1.25 -11.60
N THR A 118 7.75 0.00 -11.37
CA THR A 118 7.90 1.11 -12.34
C THR A 118 9.26 1.80 -12.24
N GLN A 119 10.10 1.49 -11.25
CA GLN A 119 11.50 1.90 -11.32
C GLN A 119 12.27 0.98 -12.28
N PRO A 120 12.90 1.50 -13.34
CA PRO A 120 13.83 0.72 -14.13
C PRO A 120 15.00 0.35 -13.22
N VAL A 121 14.98 -0.87 -12.68
CA VAL A 121 16.15 -1.48 -12.05
C VAL A 121 17.20 -1.59 -13.15
N PRO A 122 18.36 -0.91 -13.08
CA PRO A 122 19.45 -1.22 -13.98
C PRO A 122 19.81 -2.69 -13.72
N THR A 123 19.59 -3.54 -14.73
CA THR A 123 19.96 -4.94 -14.72
C THR A 123 21.41 -5.06 -14.25
N PRO A 124 21.70 -5.74 -13.11
CA PRO A 124 23.08 -6.07 -12.81
C PRO A 124 23.52 -7.10 -13.86
N THR A 125 24.36 -6.66 -14.80
CA THR A 125 25.07 -7.55 -15.72
C THR A 125 25.84 -8.58 -14.89
N ALA A 126 25.30 -9.79 -14.85
CA ALA A 126 25.98 -10.95 -14.32
C ALA A 126 27.23 -11.22 -15.17
N MET A 127 28.41 -11.00 -14.59
CA MET A 127 29.66 -11.48 -15.17
C MET A 127 29.75 -13.00 -14.95
N PRO A 128 30.13 -13.79 -15.98
CA PRO A 128 30.12 -15.25 -15.89
C PRO A 128 31.30 -15.78 -15.06
N LYS A 129 30.98 -16.74 -14.20
CA LYS A 129 31.90 -17.52 -13.38
C LYS A 129 32.87 -18.32 -14.26
N SER A 130 34.18 -18.08 -14.15
CA SER A 130 35.20 -19.01 -14.62
C SER A 130 35.63 -19.96 -13.47
N LYS A 131 35.85 -21.21 -13.86
CA LYS A 131 36.00 -22.41 -13.02
C LYS A 131 37.35 -22.44 -12.29
N ALA A 132 37.36 -22.86 -11.02
CA ALA A 132 38.56 -23.23 -10.29
C ALA A 132 38.56 -24.73 -9.92
N ARG A 133 39.73 -25.38 -10.01
CA ARG A 133 40.08 -26.68 -9.41
C ARG A 133 41.61 -26.69 -9.12
N PRO A 134 42.16 -27.54 -8.22
CA PRO A 134 42.35 -27.20 -6.79
C PRO A 134 43.78 -27.46 -6.21
N ALA A 135 44.07 -26.80 -5.07
CA ALA A 135 44.88 -27.21 -3.89
C ALA A 135 46.42 -27.45 -4.01
N PRO A 136 47.24 -27.47 -2.90
CA PRO A 136 47.04 -27.04 -1.48
C PRO A 136 48.27 -26.31 -0.82
N VAL A 137 48.17 -26.11 0.51
CA VAL A 137 49.20 -25.90 1.59
C VAL A 137 49.98 -24.58 1.70
N GLN A 138 49.87 -23.88 2.84
CA GLN A 138 50.84 -23.94 3.97
C GLN A 138 50.45 -22.92 5.07
N ALA A 139 50.56 -23.36 6.34
CA ALA A 139 50.34 -22.60 7.56
C ALA A 139 51.48 -21.61 7.90
N SER A 140 51.18 -20.56 8.69
CA SER A 140 51.87 -20.29 9.96
C SER A 140 51.40 -19.00 10.67
N ASN A 141 51.53 -19.02 12.00
CA ASN A 141 51.08 -18.06 13.02
C ASN A 141 51.97 -16.79 13.13
N ASP A 142 51.33 -15.67 13.55
CA ASP A 142 51.64 -14.60 14.56
C ASP A 142 53.13 -14.30 14.98
N PRO A 143 53.57 -13.09 15.48
CA PRO A 143 52.77 -12.11 16.24
C PRO A 143 53.16 -10.59 16.22
N LEU A 144 52.30 -9.79 16.88
CA LEU A 144 52.60 -8.62 17.74
C LEU A 144 53.19 -7.33 17.15
N ILE A 145 52.34 -6.30 16.99
CA ILE A 145 52.59 -4.96 17.58
C ILE A 145 51.30 -4.13 17.64
N ASP A 146 50.78 -4.04 18.86
CA ASP A 146 49.84 -3.02 19.33
C ASP A 146 50.60 -1.71 19.53
N THR A 147 50.10 -0.60 18.98
CA THR A 147 50.45 0.77 19.37
C THR A 147 49.38 1.74 18.85
N THR A 148 48.20 1.73 19.47
CA THR A 148 47.43 2.97 19.58
C THR A 148 48.10 3.90 20.59
N PRO A 149 48.24 5.19 20.30
CA PRO A 149 47.77 6.15 21.28
C PRO A 149 47.15 7.42 20.66
N PHE A 150 45.90 7.70 21.03
CA PHE A 150 45.39 8.97 21.59
C PHE A 150 43.90 9.13 21.27
N GLY A 151 43.14 9.33 22.35
CA GLY A 151 41.70 9.18 22.43
C GLY A 151 40.88 10.28 21.75
N VAL A 152 39.69 9.88 21.37
CA VAL A 152 38.46 10.66 21.55
C VAL A 152 37.34 9.67 21.83
N ASP A 153 36.83 9.73 23.05
CA ASP A 153 35.55 9.14 23.45
C ASP A 153 34.46 9.70 22.53
N ALA A 154 33.99 8.89 21.59
CA ALA A 154 32.68 9.07 21.02
C ALA A 154 31.79 8.06 21.74
N PRO A 155 30.77 8.48 22.51
CA PRO A 155 29.78 7.53 22.98
C PRO A 155 29.17 6.91 21.73
N SER A 156 29.47 5.63 21.56
CA SER A 156 28.74 4.72 20.71
C SER A 156 27.27 5.01 20.96
N ALA A 157 26.63 5.68 19.99
CA ALA A 157 25.19 5.80 19.94
C ALA A 157 24.68 4.38 19.70
N THR A 158 24.64 3.62 20.78
CA THR A 158 23.65 2.60 20.99
C THR A 158 22.34 3.28 20.66
N VAL A 159 21.80 2.94 19.50
CA VAL A 159 20.42 3.26 19.13
C VAL A 159 19.59 2.47 20.13
N ALA A 160 19.43 3.05 21.31
CA ALA A 160 18.49 2.64 22.31
C ALA A 160 17.13 2.87 21.65
N ALA A 161 16.53 1.79 21.19
CA ALA A 161 15.11 1.71 20.90
C ALA A 161 14.35 1.95 22.21
N SER A 162 14.27 3.24 22.57
CA SER A 162 13.41 3.79 23.59
C SER A 162 12.63 4.93 22.95
N GLY A 163 12.06 4.67 21.76
CA GLY A 163 11.08 5.57 21.16
C GLY A 163 9.85 5.58 22.05
N ASN A 164 9.51 6.72 22.63
CA ASN A 164 8.21 6.90 23.26
C ASN A 164 7.15 6.64 22.17
N PRO A 165 6.12 5.78 22.38
CA PRO A 165 5.08 5.53 21.37
C PRO A 165 4.47 6.82 20.81
N ASP A 166 4.37 7.89 21.62
CA ASP A 166 3.90 9.19 21.15
C ASP A 166 4.82 9.83 20.09
N SER A 167 6.14 9.58 20.15
CA SER A 167 7.10 10.11 19.16
C SER A 167 6.97 9.39 17.82
N ASP A 168 6.76 8.08 17.84
CA ASP A 168 6.57 7.28 16.63
C ASP A 168 5.22 7.61 15.97
N ASP A 169 4.18 7.80 16.79
CA ASP A 169 2.85 8.21 16.30
C ASP A 169 2.84 9.64 15.76
N THR A 170 3.57 10.56 16.39
CA THR A 170 3.77 11.92 15.86
C THR A 170 4.44 11.87 14.49
N ALA A 171 5.46 11.01 14.31
CA ALA A 171 6.15 10.87 13.02
C ALA A 171 5.24 10.26 11.93
N LEU A 172 4.37 9.31 12.30
CA LEU A 172 3.49 8.60 11.37
C LEU A 172 2.29 9.44 10.91
N PHE A 173 1.68 10.19 11.83
CA PHE A 173 0.46 10.98 11.56
C PHE A 173 0.75 12.46 11.32
N GLY A 174 1.94 12.95 11.67
CA GLY A 174 2.37 14.33 11.44
C GLY A 174 1.38 15.33 12.04
N ILE A 175 0.78 16.15 11.16
CA ILE A 175 -0.18 17.19 11.57
C ILE A 175 -1.52 16.64 12.11
N LEU A 176 -1.82 15.36 11.84
CA LEU A 176 -3.03 14.72 12.36
C LEU A 176 -2.87 14.30 13.83
N TRP A 177 -1.64 14.33 14.37
CA TRP A 177 -1.37 14.00 15.76
C TRP A 177 -1.47 15.25 16.67
N PRO A 178 -2.10 15.16 17.87
CA PRO A 178 -2.77 13.98 18.44
C PRO A 178 -4.11 13.69 17.77
N LEU A 179 -4.44 12.40 17.64
CA LEU A 179 -5.71 11.96 17.05
C LEU A 179 -6.89 12.33 17.96
N GLY A 180 -7.93 12.94 17.36
CA GLY A 180 -9.21 13.25 18.03
C GLY A 180 -10.19 12.07 18.02
N GLU A 181 -11.47 12.32 18.32
CA GLU A 181 -12.52 11.28 18.28
C GLU A 181 -12.77 10.72 16.87
N SER A 182 -12.57 11.56 15.84
CA SER A 182 -12.70 11.20 14.43
C SER A 182 -11.50 11.71 13.63
N VAL A 183 -11.01 10.91 12.69
CA VAL A 183 -9.83 11.21 11.86
C VAL A 183 -10.11 10.86 10.41
N LYS A 184 -9.75 11.76 9.49
CA LYS A 184 -9.74 11.48 8.05
C LYS A 184 -8.32 11.31 7.59
N LEU A 185 -8.02 10.18 6.96
CA LEU A 185 -6.71 9.97 6.34
C LEU A 185 -6.71 10.58 4.93
N ASP A 186 -5.57 11.11 4.55
CA ASP A 186 -5.34 11.59 3.20
C ASP A 186 -5.01 10.39 2.29
N SER A 187 -5.91 10.07 1.35
CA SER A 187 -5.72 8.97 0.40
C SER A 187 -4.78 9.32 -0.77
N THR A 188 -4.29 10.56 -0.83
CA THR A 188 -3.32 11.00 -1.85
C THR A 188 -1.87 10.71 -1.47
N ILE A 189 -1.63 10.33 -0.21
CA ILE A 189 -0.29 9.94 0.26
C ILE A 189 0.13 8.57 -0.30
N ASP A 190 1.43 8.27 -0.14
CA ASP A 190 1.99 6.96 -0.49
C ASP A 190 1.23 5.80 0.19
N ARG A 191 0.90 4.78 -0.59
CA ARG A 191 0.09 3.64 -0.13
C ARG A 191 0.74 2.90 1.04
N ARG A 192 2.07 2.85 1.13
CA ARG A 192 2.76 2.20 2.24
C ARG A 192 2.55 2.97 3.55
N THR A 193 2.68 4.29 3.50
CA THR A 193 2.39 5.16 4.65
C THR A 193 0.92 5.04 5.06
N LEU A 194 0.00 5.03 4.10
CA LEU A 194 -1.42 4.84 4.36
C LEU A 194 -1.71 3.51 5.08
N ARG A 195 -1.10 2.40 4.62
CA ARG A 195 -1.25 1.10 5.31
C ARG A 195 -0.70 1.12 6.73
N LEU A 196 0.40 1.82 6.98
CA LEU A 196 0.94 1.98 8.35
C LEU A 196 -0.02 2.78 9.24
N GLN A 197 -0.56 3.89 8.74
CA GLN A 197 -1.57 4.70 9.44
C GLN A 197 -2.81 3.88 9.78
N ILE A 198 -3.37 3.14 8.81
CA ILE A 198 -4.53 2.26 8.99
C ILE A 198 -4.25 1.17 10.05
N GLY A 199 -3.08 0.52 9.94
CA GLY A 199 -2.66 -0.51 10.89
C GLY A 199 -2.53 0.04 12.30
N ARG A 200 -1.99 1.26 12.46
CA ARG A 200 -1.87 1.92 13.75
C ARG A 200 -3.21 2.36 14.32
N LEU A 201 -4.11 2.92 13.50
CA LEU A 201 -5.48 3.25 13.91
C LEU A 201 -6.25 2.02 14.41
N SER A 202 -6.07 0.87 13.75
CA SER A 202 -6.66 -0.40 14.19
C SER A 202 -6.15 -0.83 15.58
N GLN A 203 -4.86 -0.63 15.89
CA GLN A 203 -4.30 -0.90 17.22
C GLN A 203 -4.85 0.05 18.29
N LEU A 204 -5.16 1.29 17.91
CA LEU A 204 -5.75 2.31 18.78
C LEU A 204 -7.28 2.19 18.91
N SER A 205 -7.87 1.08 18.44
CA SER A 205 -9.32 0.82 18.48
C SER A 205 -10.18 1.83 17.73
N TYR A 206 -9.67 2.38 16.63
CA TYR A 206 -10.50 3.13 15.68
C TYR A 206 -11.18 2.17 14.70
N VAL A 207 -12.41 2.50 14.32
CA VAL A 207 -13.18 1.78 13.30
C VAL A 207 -13.51 2.74 12.17
N PHE A 208 -13.30 2.29 10.93
CA PHE A 208 -13.63 3.06 9.75
C PHE A 208 -15.13 3.02 9.48
N ASP A 209 -15.72 4.20 9.33
CA ASP A 209 -17.08 4.40 8.83
C ASP A 209 -17.02 4.72 7.33
N ALA A 210 -17.42 3.76 6.50
CA ALA A 210 -17.41 3.89 5.05
C ALA A 210 -18.42 4.92 4.51
N THR A 211 -19.47 5.23 5.27
CA THR A 211 -20.50 6.22 4.86
C THR A 211 -19.99 7.63 5.13
N ALA A 212 -19.40 7.86 6.30
CA ALA A 212 -18.80 9.13 6.68
C ALA A 212 -17.37 9.33 6.14
N GLN A 213 -16.76 8.26 5.61
CA GLN A 213 -15.38 8.18 5.11
C GLN A 213 -14.37 8.70 6.14
N GLN A 214 -14.52 8.25 7.38
CA GLN A 214 -13.65 8.65 8.48
C GLN A 214 -13.46 7.52 9.49
N TRP A 215 -12.36 7.57 10.22
CA TRP A 215 -12.06 6.69 11.33
C TRP A 215 -12.61 7.28 12.61
N ASN A 216 -13.42 6.53 13.35
CA ASN A 216 -13.97 6.95 14.63
C ASN A 216 -13.39 6.09 15.74
N ARG A 217 -13.00 6.71 16.86
CA ARG A 217 -12.53 6.01 18.04
C ARG A 217 -13.69 5.22 18.65
N GLN A 218 -13.51 3.93 18.91
CA GLN A 218 -14.50 3.22 19.71
C GLN A 218 -14.38 3.67 21.16
N SER A 219 -15.41 4.35 21.66
CA SER A 219 -15.61 4.47 23.09
C SER A 219 -16.01 3.09 23.62
N GLU A 220 -15.29 2.59 24.63
CA GLU A 220 -15.76 1.44 25.41
C GLU A 220 -17.10 1.81 26.05
N SER A 221 -18.21 1.53 25.36
CA SER A 221 -19.51 1.55 26.00
C SER A 221 -19.53 0.38 26.97
N LEU A 222 -19.29 0.70 28.25
CA LEU A 222 -19.54 -0.15 29.41
C LEU A 222 -20.75 -1.04 29.16
N THR A 223 -20.53 -2.33 28.93
CA THR A 223 -21.59 -3.33 29.12
C THR A 223 -21.70 -3.53 30.62
N THR A 224 -22.66 -2.85 31.24
CA THR A 224 -23.15 -3.14 32.59
C THR A 224 -24.15 -4.28 32.54
#